data_AF-A0A376SA04-F1
#
_entry.id   AF-A0A376SA04-F1
#
_cell.length_a   1.000
_cell.length_b   1.000
_cell.length_c   1.000
_cell.angle_alpha   90.00
_cell.angle_beta   90.00
_cell.angle_gamma   90.00
#
_symmetry.space_group_name_H-M   'P 1'
#
loop_
_entity.id
_entity.type
_entity.pdbx_description
1 polymer ?
#
loop_
_entity_poly.entity_id
_entity_poly.type
_entity_poly.pdbx_seq_one_letter_code
_entity_poly.pdbx_strand_id
1 'polypeptide(L)' 'MSWGLVDTFRHANPQTADRFSWFDYRSKGFDDNRGLRIDLLLASQPLAECCVETGIDYEIRSMEKPSDHAPVWATFRR' A
#
# COMPACT_ATOMS: atom_id res chain seq x y z
N MET A 1 19.27 -0.64 6.42
CA MET A 1 18.45 0.49 5.93
C MET A 1 18.15 1.38 7.13
N SER A 2 18.90 2.46 7.33
CA SER A 2 18.78 3.36 8.50
C SER A 2 18.66 4.83 8.06
N TRP A 3 18.04 5.07 6.92
CA TRP A 3 17.90 6.40 6.32
C TRP A 3 16.86 7.30 7.03
N GLY A 4 16.25 6.84 8.12
CA GLY A 4 15.25 7.62 8.87
C GLY A 4 13.91 7.81 8.14
N LEU A 5 13.58 6.92 7.20
CA LEU A 5 12.30 6.92 6.49
C LEU A 5 11.29 5.99 7.17
N VAL A 6 10.03 6.43 7.20
CA VAL A 6 8.89 5.72 7.76
C VAL A 6 7.99 5.24 6.61
N ASP A 7 7.69 3.94 6.58
CA ASP A 7 6.66 3.38 5.70
C ASP A 7 5.28 3.78 6.23
N THR A 8 4.58 4.66 5.51
CA THR A 8 3.31 5.23 5.98
C THR A 8 2.27 4.16 6.24
N PHE A 9 2.14 3.19 5.32
CA PHE A 9 1.15 2.13 5.42
C PHE A 9 1.41 1.24 6.63
N ARG A 10 2.65 0.77 6.83
CA ARG A 10 2.99 -0.11 7.96
C ARG A 10 2.91 0.64 9.29
N HIS A 11 3.26 1.92 9.32
CA HIS A 11 3.14 2.74 10.53
C HIS A 11 1.68 2.86 10.99
N ALA A 12 0.76 3.15 10.07
CA ALA A 12 -0.66 3.24 10.38
C ALA A 12 -1.34 1.87 10.61
N ASN A 13 -0.82 0.81 9.97
CA ASN A 13 -1.43 -0.53 9.95
C ASN A 13 -0.44 -1.62 10.41
N PRO A 14 0.06 -1.58 11.66
CA PRO A 14 1.15 -2.45 12.10
C PRO A 14 0.81 -3.94 12.05
N GLN A 15 -0.44 -4.30 12.31
CA GLN A 15 -0.90 -5.69 12.38
C GLN A 15 -1.48 -6.23 11.06
N THR A 16 -1.68 -5.37 10.05
CA THR A 16 -2.30 -5.79 8.79
C THR A 16 -1.31 -6.61 7.96
N ALA A 17 -1.65 -7.87 7.72
CA ALA A 17 -0.79 -8.83 7.01
C ALA A 17 -1.36 -9.26 5.65
N ASP A 18 -2.60 -8.90 5.36
CA ASP A 18 -3.41 -9.35 4.22
C ASP A 18 -3.68 -8.21 3.21
N ARG A 19 -2.82 -7.20 3.18
CA ARG A 19 -2.91 -6.08 2.24
C ARG A 19 -1.66 -5.99 1.38
N PHE A 20 -1.87 -6.27 0.10
CA PHE A 20 -0.87 -6.35 -0.96
C PHE A 20 -1.14 -5.29 -2.03
N SER A 21 -0.08 -4.82 -2.68
CA SER A 21 -0.14 -3.84 -3.76
C SER A 21 0.06 -4.46 -5.13
N TRP A 22 0.43 -5.74 -5.21
CA TRP A 22 0.63 -6.46 -6.46
C TRP A 22 0.06 -7.87 -6.40
N PHE A 23 -0.52 -8.32 -7.52
CA PHE A 23 -1.14 -9.63 -7.67
C PHE A 23 -0.87 -10.22 -9.05
N ASP A 24 -0.33 -11.44 -9.09
CA ASP A 24 -0.09 -12.16 -10.33
C ASP A 24 -1.39 -12.47 -11.09
N TYR A 25 -1.42 -12.15 -12.38
CA TYR A 25 -2.58 -12.46 -13.24
C TYR A 25 -2.76 -13.94 -13.51
N ARG A 26 -1.66 -14.69 -13.70
CA ARG A 26 -1.73 -16.08 -14.18
C ARG A 26 -2.40 -16.99 -13.16
N SER A 27 -2.06 -16.79 -11.89
CA SER A 27 -2.62 -17.51 -10.76
C SER A 27 -3.89 -16.88 -10.19
N LYS A 28 -4.43 -15.83 -10.83
CA LYS A 28 -5.56 -15.04 -10.32
C LYS A 28 -5.36 -14.62 -8.85
N GLY A 29 -4.18 -14.12 -8.53
CA GLY A 29 -3.78 -13.85 -7.14
C GLY A 29 -4.70 -12.88 -6.40
N PHE A 30 -5.34 -11.94 -7.10
CA PHE A 30 -6.26 -10.98 -6.48
C PHE A 30 -7.52 -11.65 -5.90
N ASP A 31 -8.09 -12.63 -6.60
CA ASP A 31 -9.32 -13.32 -6.19
C ASP A 31 -9.15 -14.09 -4.87
N ASP A 32 -7.95 -14.67 -4.67
CA ASP A 32 -7.59 -15.41 -3.46
C ASP A 32 -6.85 -14.56 -2.41
N ASN A 33 -6.71 -13.25 -2.65
CA ASN A 33 -5.88 -12.33 -1.86
C ASN A 33 -4.43 -12.85 -1.62
N ARG A 34 -3.82 -13.40 -2.67
CA ARG A 34 -2.42 -13.85 -2.70
C ARG A 34 -1.59 -12.84 -3.49
N GLY A 35 -0.87 -11.97 -2.78
CA GLY A 35 -0.09 -10.91 -3.40
C GLY A 35 1.20 -10.60 -2.66
N LEU A 36 1.86 -9.53 -3.12
CA LEU A 36 3.02 -8.93 -2.49
C LEU A 36 2.75 -7.45 -2.21
N ARG A 37 3.30 -6.91 -1.13
CA ARG A 37 3.28 -5.48 -0.85
C ARG A 37 4.64 -4.88 -1.22
N ILE A 38 4.76 -4.44 -2.46
CA ILE A 38 6.02 -4.00 -3.08
C ILE A 38 6.01 -2.55 -3.56
N ASP A 39 4.87 -1.88 -3.46
CA ASP A 39 4.71 -0.45 -3.69
C ASP A 39 4.59 0.26 -2.33
N LEU A 40 5.48 1.20 -2.06
CA LEU A 40 5.62 1.84 -0.75
C LEU A 40 5.62 3.36 -0.88
N LEU A 41 4.97 4.02 0.07
CA LEU A 41 5.14 5.45 0.33
C LEU A 41 6.00 5.60 1.58
N LEU A 42 7.21 6.09 1.40
CA LEU A 42 8.17 6.32 2.48
C LEU A 42 8.26 7.82 2.76
N ALA A 43 8.05 8.22 4.01
CA ALA A 43 8.08 9.61 4.45
C ALA A 43 9.25 9.86 5.41
N SER A 44 9.83 11.06 5.38
CA SER A 44 10.70 11.51 6.47
C SER A 44 9.88 11.70 7.75
N GLN A 45 10.55 11.66 8.91
CA GLN A 45 9.89 11.77 10.22
C GLN A 45 8.88 12.96 10.32
N PRO A 46 9.23 14.21 9.94
CA PRO A 46 8.28 15.33 10.05
C PRO A 46 7.07 15.20 9.12
N LEU A 47 7.22 14.56 7.97
CA LEU A 47 6.12 14.33 7.05
C LEU A 47 5.24 13.16 7.50
N ALA A 48 5.84 12.12 8.08
CA ALA A 48 5.13 10.99 8.64
C ALA A 48 4.18 11.42 9.78
N GLU A 49 4.59 12.39 10.61
CA GLU A 49 3.74 12.99 11.66
C GLU A 49 2.52 13.74 11.10
N CYS A 50 2.59 14.20 9.84
CA CYS A 50 1.46 14.80 9.13
C CYS A 50 0.57 13.78 8.41
N CYS A 51 0.93 12.49 8.36
CA CYS A 51 0.16 11.47 7.66
C CYS A 51 -1.10 11.13 8.47
N VAL A 52 -2.27 11.49 7.95
CA VAL A 52 -3.56 11.27 8.62
C VAL A 52 -4.27 10.02 8.12
N GLU A 53 -3.91 9.54 6.93
CA GLU A 53 -4.55 8.38 6.32
C GLU A 53 -3.65 7.78 5.24
N THR A 54 -3.74 6.47 5.01
CA THR A 54 -2.98 5.76 3.99
C THR A 54 -3.65 4.41 3.69
N GLY A 55 -3.50 3.92 2.47
CA GLY A 55 -4.14 2.69 2.05
C GLY A 55 -3.63 2.12 0.74
N ILE A 56 -4.24 1.00 0.35
CA ILE A 56 -4.07 0.34 -0.93
C ILE A 56 -5.45 0.21 -1.55
N ASP A 57 -5.65 0.74 -2.75
CA ASP A 57 -6.96 0.88 -3.37
C ASP A 57 -7.40 -0.39 -4.11
N TYR A 58 -8.20 -1.21 -3.43
CA TYR A 58 -8.72 -2.45 -4.00
C TYR A 58 -9.91 -2.22 -4.93
N GLU A 59 -10.60 -1.08 -4.79
CA GLU A 59 -11.71 -0.73 -5.68
C GLU A 59 -11.17 -0.47 -7.09
N ILE A 60 -10.13 0.35 -7.22
CA ILE A 60 -9.43 0.58 -8.50
C ILE A 60 -8.82 -0.73 -9.01
N ARG A 61 -8.21 -1.54 -8.13
CA ARG A 61 -7.65 -2.84 -8.54
C ARG A 61 -8.71 -3.83 -9.03
N SER A 62 -9.96 -3.68 -8.60
CA SER A 62 -11.08 -4.55 -8.98
C SER A 62 -11.80 -4.15 -10.27
N MET A 63 -11.40 -3.04 -10.90
CA MET A 63 -11.99 -2.56 -12.16
C MET A 63 -11.76 -3.53 -13.33
N GLU A 64 -12.49 -3.35 -14.43
CA GLU A 64 -12.29 -4.14 -15.65
C GLU A 64 -10.91 -3.87 -16.25
N LYS A 65 -10.16 -4.93 -16.58
CA LYS A 65 -8.79 -4.87 -17.12
C LYS A 65 -7.89 -3.93 -16.29
N PRO A 66 -7.72 -4.21 -14.99
CA PRO A 66 -6.93 -3.36 -14.10
C PRO A 66 -5.43 -3.50 -14.42
N SER A 67 -4.59 -2.80 -13.66
CA SER A 67 -3.15 -3.13 -13.55
C SER A 67 -2.96 -4.35 -12.64
N ASP A 68 -1.82 -5.04 -12.71
CA ASP A 68 -1.47 -6.08 -11.74
C ASP A 68 -1.17 -5.47 -10.37
N HIS A 69 -0.86 -4.18 -10.36
CA HIS A 69 -0.70 -3.37 -9.15
C HIS A 69 -1.99 -2.63 -8.75
N ALA A 70 -2.24 -2.56 -7.44
CA ALA A 70 -3.22 -1.68 -6.80
C ALA A 70 -2.53 -0.37 -6.41
N PRO A 71 -3.14 0.80 -6.65
CA PRO A 71 -2.59 2.09 -6.21
C PRO A 71 -2.36 2.12 -4.69
N VAL A 72 -1.21 2.65 -4.28
CA VAL A 72 -0.94 2.99 -2.87
C VAL A 72 -1.06 4.49 -2.69
N TRP A 73 -1.62 4.92 -1.56
CA TRP A 73 -1.90 6.34 -1.33
C TRP A 73 -1.69 6.73 0.13
N ALA A 74 -1.48 8.03 0.36
CA ALA A 74 -1.39 8.64 1.67
C ALA A 74 -1.93 10.07 1.62
N THR A 75 -2.64 10.48 2.66
CA THR A 75 -3.15 11.83 2.87
C THR A 75 -2.36 12.51 3.98
N PHE A 76 -1.92 13.73 3.74
CA PHE A 76 -1.15 14.51 4.71
C PHE A 76 -1.90 15.80 5.09
N ARG A 77 -1.89 16.16 6.36
CA ARG A 77 -2.48 17.40 6.87
C ARG A 77 -1.50 18.09 7.83
N ARG A 78 -1.42 19.40 7.74
CA ARG A 78 -0.67 20.26 8.67
C ARG A 78 -1.62 20.95 9.64
#